data_AF-A0A853H1A5-F1
#
_entry.id   AF-A0A853H1A5-F1
#
_cell.length_a   1.000
_cell.length_b   1.000
_cell.length_c   1.000
_cell.angle_alpha   90.00
_cell.angle_beta   90.00
_cell.angle_gamma   90.00
#
_symmetry.space_group_name_H-M   'P 1'
#
loop_
_entity.id
_entity.type
_entity.pdbx_description
1 polymer ?
#
loop_
_entity_poly.entity_id
_entity_poly.type
_entity_poly.pdbx_seq_one_letter_code
_entity_poly.pdbx_strand_id
1 'polypeptide(L)'
;MFGSIDKSKGMLFVTYDLSQSLQNTMQSLRTEVESLEANRLLNTAPEDLKNYLVEKYRVTPATLLHDQWYADSQEVQVDVRYDQRRWIPDTSRPVMIPGERIKVHVPFDGEADLFYSRANQFTLTPPRAIIKGSELVLQYDSPADSPSEVRPLIDRSIADIEQHLAWQRPMIEAHNSALPTVAEQAIQDRRNRLLAQSQRVEALGIPIKRRSDSPTTYAVPTTRRKAAPTLPPATTSQFKPEPIWAMEQYEQALKIMQDMALVMERSPEAFKSMDEEALRQHFLVQLNGQFEGKATGETFNMEGKTDILLREGDRNVFIAECKFWKGPKAFAQAIDQLMGYATWRDSKTVILVFNRGTDTSTVLSGIASTVKSHDNFKRLVSWPHESGFRYILHSNGDINREMTLTVLVFHVPK
;
A
#
# COMPACT_ATOMS: atom_id res chain seq x y z
N MET A 1 -17.43 -18.93 -28.62
CA MET A 1 -18.74 -19.35 -28.08
C MET A 1 -18.48 -20.06 -26.76
N PHE A 2 -18.53 -19.35 -25.63
CA PHE A 2 -18.29 -19.92 -24.32
C PHE A 2 -19.65 -20.25 -23.69
N GLY A 3 -19.94 -21.54 -23.57
CA GLY A 3 -21.15 -22.00 -22.88
C GLY A 3 -21.12 -21.49 -21.45
N SER A 4 -22.06 -20.63 -21.10
CA SER A 4 -22.42 -20.29 -19.74
C SER A 4 -22.68 -21.60 -18.99
N ILE A 5 -21.72 -22.06 -18.18
CA ILE A 5 -21.93 -23.21 -17.30
C ILE A 5 -23.00 -22.80 -16.30
N ASP A 6 -24.05 -23.59 -16.27
CA ASP A 6 -25.25 -23.33 -15.51
C ASP A 6 -24.96 -23.36 -14.01
N LYS A 7 -25.00 -22.19 -13.36
CA LYS A 7 -24.88 -22.04 -11.91
C LYS A 7 -25.93 -22.85 -11.15
N SER A 8 -26.98 -23.33 -11.83
CA SER A 8 -27.99 -24.24 -11.27
C SER A 8 -27.46 -25.62 -10.89
N LYS A 9 -26.36 -26.09 -11.52
CA LYS A 9 -25.79 -27.43 -11.25
C LYS A 9 -24.93 -27.49 -9.99
N GLY A 10 -24.59 -26.34 -9.40
CA GLY A 10 -23.90 -26.24 -8.11
C GLY A 10 -22.48 -26.81 -8.06
N MET A 11 -21.79 -26.99 -9.19
CA MET A 11 -20.40 -27.47 -9.17
C MET A 11 -19.44 -26.33 -8.76
N LEU A 12 -18.60 -26.59 -7.78
CA LEU A 12 -17.57 -25.66 -7.32
C LEU A 12 -16.22 -25.94 -7.99
N PHE A 13 -15.34 -24.94 -8.02
CA PHE A 13 -13.95 -25.02 -8.46
C PHE A 13 -13.74 -25.55 -9.90
N VAL A 14 -14.66 -25.24 -10.82
CA VAL A 14 -14.59 -25.72 -12.23
C VAL A 14 -14.75 -24.64 -13.29
N THR A 15 -15.21 -23.44 -12.92
CA THR A 15 -15.66 -22.44 -13.89
C THR A 15 -14.51 -21.60 -14.45
N TYR A 16 -13.66 -21.09 -13.57
CA TYR A 16 -12.58 -20.19 -13.94
C TYR A 16 -11.23 -20.79 -13.56
N ASP A 17 -10.17 -20.47 -14.29
CA ASP A 17 -8.81 -20.77 -13.85
C ASP A 17 -8.34 -19.65 -12.90
N LEU A 18 -8.00 -20.00 -11.66
CA LEU A 18 -7.57 -19.02 -10.67
C LEU A 18 -6.30 -18.29 -11.13
N SER A 19 -5.36 -18.99 -11.75
CA SER A 19 -4.11 -18.42 -12.26
C SER A 19 -4.41 -17.33 -13.30
N GLN A 20 -5.30 -17.62 -14.25
CA GLN A 20 -5.71 -16.65 -15.27
C GLN A 20 -6.46 -15.47 -14.64
N SER A 21 -7.32 -15.71 -13.67
CA SER A 21 -8.04 -14.66 -12.96
C SER A 21 -7.07 -13.71 -12.24
N LEU A 22 -6.09 -14.24 -11.50
CA LEU A 22 -5.07 -13.46 -10.80
C LEU A 22 -4.19 -12.66 -11.78
N GLN A 23 -3.85 -13.25 -12.94
CA GLN A 23 -3.14 -12.53 -14.00
C GLN A 23 -3.96 -11.38 -14.59
N ASN A 24 -5.26 -11.60 -14.84
CA ASN A 24 -6.15 -10.56 -15.33
C ASN A 24 -6.30 -9.42 -14.31
N THR A 25 -6.32 -9.72 -13.02
CA THR A 25 -6.30 -8.72 -11.93
C THR A 25 -5.02 -7.88 -11.99
N MET A 26 -3.84 -8.52 -12.14
CA MET A 26 -2.57 -7.79 -12.29
C MET A 26 -2.54 -6.91 -13.56
N GLN A 27 -3.08 -7.41 -14.66
CA GLN A 27 -3.16 -6.64 -15.90
C GLN A 27 -4.12 -5.46 -15.77
N SER A 28 -5.25 -5.64 -15.08
CA SER A 28 -6.20 -4.57 -14.79
C SER A 28 -5.58 -3.46 -13.96
N LEU A 29 -4.75 -3.81 -12.96
CA LEU A 29 -3.98 -2.84 -12.18
C LEU A 29 -3.08 -1.99 -13.09
N ARG A 30 -2.32 -2.62 -13.99
CA ARG A 30 -1.46 -1.89 -14.94
C ARG A 30 -2.28 -0.99 -15.87
N THR A 31 -3.40 -1.49 -16.38
CA THR A 31 -4.30 -0.71 -17.23
C THR A 31 -4.91 0.48 -16.49
N GLU A 32 -5.27 0.33 -15.21
CA GLU A 32 -5.75 1.45 -14.40
C GLU A 32 -4.68 2.54 -14.29
N VAL A 33 -3.42 2.17 -13.97
CA VAL A 33 -2.28 3.10 -13.91
C VAL A 33 -2.08 3.85 -15.23
N GLU A 34 -2.20 3.17 -16.37
CA GLU A 34 -2.09 3.80 -17.70
C GLU A 34 -3.25 4.75 -18.01
N SER A 35 -4.45 4.43 -17.50
CA SER A 35 -5.67 5.21 -17.73
C SER A 35 -5.78 6.46 -16.85
N LEU A 36 -4.98 6.55 -15.77
CA LEU A 36 -4.95 7.72 -14.91
C LEU A 36 -4.51 8.96 -15.69
N GLU A 37 -5.20 10.06 -15.44
CA GLU A 37 -4.86 11.36 -16.02
C GLU A 37 -3.44 11.77 -15.59
N ALA A 38 -2.67 12.28 -16.55
CA ALA A 38 -1.23 12.49 -16.39
C ALA A 38 -0.90 13.48 -15.27
N ASN A 39 -1.62 14.60 -15.19
CA ASN A 39 -1.40 15.60 -14.15
C ASN A 39 -1.75 15.03 -12.76
N ARG A 40 -2.84 14.27 -12.65
CA ARG A 40 -3.23 13.59 -11.41
C ARG A 40 -2.17 12.60 -10.94
N LEU A 41 -1.68 11.75 -11.83
CA LEU A 41 -0.69 10.72 -11.51
C LEU A 41 0.65 11.34 -11.07
N LEU A 42 1.06 12.44 -11.71
CA LEU A 42 2.28 13.17 -11.33
C LEU A 42 2.12 13.92 -10.00
N ASN A 43 0.93 14.47 -9.74
CA ASN A 43 0.64 15.24 -8.54
C ASN A 43 0.27 14.41 -7.31
N THR A 44 0.02 13.11 -7.43
CA THR A 44 -0.29 12.22 -6.30
C THR A 44 1.01 11.62 -5.75
N ALA A 45 1.11 11.47 -4.42
CA ALA A 45 2.23 10.76 -3.81
C ALA A 45 2.29 9.29 -4.28
N PRO A 46 3.45 8.77 -4.74
CA PRO A 46 3.56 7.41 -5.28
C PRO A 46 3.16 6.33 -4.27
N GLU A 47 3.52 6.48 -3.00
CA GLU A 47 3.19 5.54 -1.93
C GLU A 47 1.68 5.50 -1.65
N ASP A 48 1.00 6.64 -1.65
CA ASP A 48 -0.45 6.70 -1.42
C ASP A 48 -1.21 6.04 -2.59
N LEU A 49 -0.75 6.26 -3.82
CA LEU A 49 -1.31 5.62 -5.01
C LEU A 49 -1.05 4.10 -5.00
N LYS A 50 0.15 3.68 -4.58
CA LYS A 50 0.49 2.27 -4.40
C LYS A 50 -0.44 1.60 -3.39
N ASN A 51 -0.64 2.22 -2.21
CA ASN A 51 -1.52 1.68 -1.17
C ASN A 51 -2.96 1.52 -1.66
N TYR A 52 -3.49 2.54 -2.37
CA TYR A 52 -4.81 2.47 -3.00
C TYR A 52 -4.92 1.31 -3.99
N LEU A 53 -3.94 1.13 -4.89
CA LEU A 53 -3.96 0.05 -5.87
C LEU A 53 -3.84 -1.33 -5.20
N VAL A 54 -2.96 -1.47 -4.22
CA VAL A 54 -2.80 -2.71 -3.46
C VAL A 54 -4.10 -3.06 -2.75
N GLU A 55 -4.73 -2.12 -2.05
CA GLU A 55 -6.00 -2.37 -1.36
C GLU A 55 -7.12 -2.76 -2.33
N LYS A 56 -7.22 -2.06 -3.47
CA LYS A 56 -8.25 -2.30 -4.49
C LYS A 56 -8.14 -3.66 -5.16
N TYR A 57 -6.91 -4.10 -5.46
CA TYR A 57 -6.65 -5.32 -6.23
C TYR A 57 -6.29 -6.52 -5.35
N ARG A 58 -6.28 -6.36 -4.02
CA ARG A 58 -6.05 -7.44 -3.07
C ARG A 58 -7.20 -8.43 -3.09
N VAL A 59 -6.87 -9.71 -3.29
CA VAL A 59 -7.84 -10.81 -3.26
C VAL A 59 -7.96 -11.34 -1.84
N THR A 60 -9.18 -11.35 -1.29
CA THR A 60 -9.44 -11.89 0.04
C THR A 60 -9.74 -13.39 -0.03
N PRO A 61 -8.90 -14.27 0.54
CA PRO A 61 -9.12 -15.72 0.46
C PRO A 61 -10.43 -16.11 1.14
N ALA A 62 -11.16 -17.05 0.53
CA ALA A 62 -12.40 -17.55 1.09
C ALA A 62 -12.12 -18.53 2.25
N THR A 63 -12.86 -18.38 3.36
CA THR A 63 -12.73 -19.24 4.55
C THR A 63 -14.13 -19.58 5.08
N LEU A 64 -14.37 -20.86 5.36
CA LEU A 64 -15.64 -21.33 5.91
C LEU A 64 -15.73 -21.05 7.41
N LEU A 65 -16.91 -20.70 7.90
CA LEU A 65 -17.22 -20.44 9.31
C LEU A 65 -17.95 -21.64 9.92
N HIS A 66 -17.18 -22.64 10.33
CA HIS A 66 -17.70 -23.93 10.83
C HIS A 66 -18.49 -23.83 12.12
N ASP A 67 -18.25 -22.78 12.91
CA ASP A 67 -18.93 -22.50 14.17
C ASP A 67 -20.35 -21.92 13.97
N GLN A 68 -20.67 -21.46 12.76
CA GLN A 68 -21.90 -20.72 12.46
C GLN A 68 -22.83 -21.42 11.45
N TRP A 69 -22.48 -22.62 11.01
CA TRP A 69 -23.34 -23.40 10.13
C TRP A 69 -24.63 -23.88 10.82
N TYR A 70 -25.69 -24.03 10.04
CA TYR A 70 -26.98 -24.54 10.50
C TYR A 70 -27.61 -25.43 9.43
N ALA A 71 -28.59 -26.24 9.83
CA ALA A 71 -29.28 -27.15 8.92
C ALA A 71 -30.79 -26.98 9.03
N ASP A 72 -31.44 -26.94 7.87
CA ASP A 72 -32.89 -26.96 7.73
C ASP A 72 -33.32 -28.27 7.07
N SER A 73 -34.42 -28.85 7.54
CA SER A 73 -35.05 -29.98 6.85
C SER A 73 -36.48 -29.65 6.42
N GLN A 74 -36.88 -30.22 5.29
CA GLN A 74 -38.21 -30.05 4.73
C GLN A 74 -38.65 -31.31 3.98
N GLU A 75 -39.94 -31.64 4.07
CA GLU A 75 -40.53 -32.70 3.27
C GLU A 75 -40.60 -32.27 1.80
N VAL A 76 -40.16 -33.15 0.90
CA VAL A 76 -40.15 -32.91 -0.54
C VAL A 76 -40.52 -34.18 -1.30
N GLN A 77 -40.91 -34.01 -2.56
CA GLN A 77 -40.98 -35.11 -3.50
C GLN A 77 -39.57 -35.35 -4.07
N VAL A 78 -39.01 -36.53 -3.81
CA VAL A 78 -37.69 -36.96 -4.29
C VAL A 78 -37.85 -37.82 -5.53
N ASP A 79 -37.09 -37.51 -6.57
CA ASP A 79 -37.07 -38.29 -7.80
C ASP A 79 -36.13 -39.49 -7.67
N VAL A 80 -36.69 -40.68 -7.64
CA VAL A 80 -35.95 -41.93 -7.44
C VAL A 80 -35.65 -42.69 -8.73
N ARG A 81 -35.88 -42.09 -9.92
CA ARG A 81 -35.74 -42.79 -11.21
C ARG A 81 -34.37 -43.44 -11.47
N TYR A 82 -33.32 -43.05 -10.74
CA TYR A 82 -31.96 -43.60 -10.84
C TYR A 82 -31.49 -44.33 -9.59
N ASP A 83 -32.39 -44.62 -8.65
CA ASP A 83 -32.07 -45.37 -7.44
C ASP A 83 -31.81 -46.85 -7.78
N GLN A 84 -30.55 -47.27 -7.65
CA GLN A 84 -30.10 -48.64 -7.96
C GLN A 84 -30.71 -49.71 -7.04
N ARG A 85 -31.30 -49.32 -5.91
CA ARG A 85 -31.97 -50.25 -4.98
C ARG A 85 -33.43 -50.51 -5.37
N ARG A 86 -33.94 -49.81 -6.38
CA ARG A 86 -35.34 -49.90 -6.84
C ARG A 86 -35.42 -50.44 -8.25
N TRP A 87 -36.33 -51.37 -8.46
CA TRP A 87 -36.69 -51.79 -9.82
C TRP A 87 -37.61 -50.75 -10.46
N ILE A 88 -37.06 -49.93 -11.36
CA ILE A 88 -37.80 -48.89 -12.07
C ILE A 88 -37.81 -49.24 -13.57
N PRO A 89 -38.96 -49.68 -14.11
CA PRO A 89 -39.04 -50.20 -15.47
C PRO A 89 -38.93 -49.11 -16.55
N ASP A 90 -39.21 -47.85 -16.23
CA ASP A 90 -39.17 -46.72 -17.15
C ASP A 90 -38.51 -45.50 -16.48
N THR A 91 -37.28 -45.20 -16.87
CA THR A 91 -36.48 -44.07 -16.35
C THR A 91 -36.61 -42.80 -17.20
N SER A 92 -37.42 -42.83 -18.27
CA SER A 92 -37.62 -41.69 -19.17
C SER A 92 -38.42 -40.55 -18.52
N ARG A 93 -39.17 -40.85 -17.45
CA ARG A 93 -39.97 -39.89 -16.67
C ARG A 93 -39.56 -39.88 -15.19
N PRO A 94 -39.76 -38.74 -14.49
CA PRO A 94 -39.53 -38.66 -13.04
C PRO A 94 -40.41 -39.65 -12.29
N VAL A 95 -39.83 -40.31 -11.29
CA VAL A 95 -40.56 -41.16 -10.34
C VAL A 95 -40.45 -40.51 -8.99
N MET A 96 -41.48 -39.74 -8.62
CA MET A 96 -41.47 -38.93 -7.40
C MET A 96 -42.05 -39.73 -6.22
N ILE A 97 -41.34 -39.75 -5.09
CA ILE A 97 -41.86 -40.28 -3.82
C ILE A 97 -41.63 -39.29 -2.67
N PRO A 98 -42.45 -39.32 -1.62
CA PRO A 98 -42.19 -38.52 -0.42
C PRO A 98 -40.81 -38.82 0.17
N GLY A 99 -40.12 -37.77 0.59
CA GLY A 99 -38.81 -37.83 1.22
C GLY A 99 -38.47 -36.56 1.96
N GLU A 100 -37.28 -36.54 2.52
CA GLU A 100 -36.73 -35.41 3.27
C GLU A 100 -35.60 -34.77 2.47
N ARG A 101 -35.58 -33.43 2.46
CA ARG A 101 -34.46 -32.64 1.96
C ARG A 101 -33.82 -31.91 3.12
N ILE A 102 -32.55 -32.21 3.36
CA ILE A 102 -31.70 -31.52 4.33
C ILE A 102 -30.84 -30.51 3.58
N LYS A 103 -30.90 -29.24 4.00
CA LYS A 103 -30.06 -28.16 3.52
C LYS A 103 -29.12 -27.74 4.64
N VAL A 104 -27.82 -27.85 4.40
CA VAL A 104 -26.80 -27.35 5.33
C VAL A 104 -26.30 -26.02 4.79
N HIS A 105 -26.43 -24.98 5.60
CA HIS A 105 -25.98 -23.63 5.33
C HIS A 105 -24.65 -23.39 6.03
N VAL A 106 -23.60 -23.12 5.25
CA VAL A 106 -22.25 -22.88 5.75
C VAL A 106 -21.85 -21.45 5.39
N PRO A 107 -21.87 -20.52 6.34
CA PRO A 107 -21.38 -19.16 6.13
C PRO A 107 -19.89 -19.15 5.78
N PHE A 108 -19.46 -18.16 5.00
CA PHE A 108 -18.05 -17.95 4.68
C PHE A 108 -17.69 -16.46 4.68
N ASP A 109 -16.41 -16.18 4.93
CA ASP A 109 -15.81 -14.88 4.70
C ASP A 109 -14.91 -14.91 3.45
N GLY A 110 -14.68 -13.76 2.83
CA GLY A 110 -13.87 -13.61 1.62
C GLY A 110 -14.68 -13.47 0.32
N GLU A 111 -14.05 -13.77 -0.80
CA GLU A 111 -14.65 -13.57 -2.13
C GLU A 111 -15.37 -14.82 -2.65
N ALA A 112 -16.68 -14.70 -2.88
CA ALA A 112 -17.53 -15.78 -3.37
C ALA A 112 -17.09 -16.34 -4.74
N ASP A 113 -16.48 -15.50 -5.59
CA ASP A 113 -16.02 -15.90 -6.92
C ASP A 113 -14.86 -16.93 -6.85
N LEU A 114 -14.18 -17.05 -5.70
CA LEU A 114 -13.15 -18.06 -5.48
C LEU A 114 -13.71 -19.48 -5.46
N PHE A 115 -14.96 -19.69 -5.01
CA PHE A 115 -15.60 -21.00 -5.05
C PHE A 115 -15.92 -21.48 -6.47
N TYR A 116 -15.86 -20.60 -7.47
CA TYR A 116 -15.97 -20.97 -8.88
C TYR A 116 -14.62 -21.11 -9.58
N SER A 117 -13.54 -20.68 -8.91
CA SER A 117 -12.19 -20.66 -9.47
C SER A 117 -11.46 -21.95 -9.13
N ARG A 118 -10.81 -22.58 -10.10
CA ARG A 118 -10.01 -23.79 -9.90
C ARG A 118 -8.57 -23.41 -9.63
N ALA A 119 -7.96 -24.00 -8.60
CA ALA A 119 -6.52 -23.88 -8.37
C ALA A 119 -5.71 -24.63 -9.45
N ASN A 120 -4.39 -24.53 -9.39
CA ASN A 120 -3.49 -25.34 -10.21
C ASN A 120 -3.53 -26.84 -9.85
N GLN A 121 -3.97 -27.17 -8.63
CA GLN A 121 -4.28 -28.52 -8.17
C GLN A 121 -5.80 -28.73 -8.17
N PHE A 122 -6.26 -29.92 -8.58
CA PHE A 122 -7.68 -30.23 -8.67
C PHE A 122 -7.97 -31.72 -8.52
N THR A 123 -9.23 -32.04 -8.18
CA THR A 123 -9.77 -33.40 -8.19
C THR A 123 -10.67 -33.62 -9.41
N LEU A 124 -10.80 -34.88 -9.85
CA LEU A 124 -11.73 -35.25 -10.94
C LEU A 124 -13.20 -35.24 -10.51
N THR A 125 -13.44 -35.26 -9.20
CA THR A 125 -14.78 -35.20 -8.59
C THR A 125 -14.87 -33.90 -7.78
N PRO A 126 -15.26 -32.77 -8.42
CA PRO A 126 -15.37 -31.49 -7.72
C PRO A 126 -16.54 -31.51 -6.74
N PRO A 127 -16.42 -30.84 -5.58
CA PRO A 127 -17.51 -30.72 -4.63
C PRO A 127 -18.66 -29.89 -5.22
N ARG A 128 -19.85 -30.07 -4.64
CA ARG A 128 -21.06 -29.39 -5.11
C ARG A 128 -21.73 -28.62 -3.98
N ALA A 129 -21.96 -27.33 -4.18
CA ALA A 129 -22.79 -26.50 -3.32
C ALA A 129 -23.39 -25.32 -4.11
N ILE A 130 -24.47 -24.75 -3.59
CA ILE A 130 -25.09 -23.56 -4.16
C ILE A 130 -24.68 -22.35 -3.31
N ILE A 131 -24.15 -21.31 -3.94
CA ILE A 131 -23.78 -20.07 -3.22
C ILE A 131 -25.00 -19.16 -3.16
N LYS A 132 -25.42 -18.77 -1.95
CA LYS A 132 -26.48 -17.79 -1.71
C LYS A 132 -25.96 -16.70 -0.79
N GLY A 133 -25.76 -15.50 -1.34
CA GLY A 133 -25.17 -14.40 -0.58
C GLY A 133 -23.75 -14.75 -0.12
N SER A 134 -23.56 -14.85 1.19
CA SER A 134 -22.31 -15.24 1.87
C SER A 134 -22.37 -16.63 2.49
N GLU A 135 -23.23 -17.51 1.99
CA GLU A 135 -23.38 -18.88 2.48
C GLU A 135 -23.26 -19.90 1.34
N LEU A 136 -22.65 -21.04 1.64
CA LEU A 136 -22.73 -22.25 0.83
C LEU A 136 -23.90 -23.11 1.31
N VAL A 137 -24.75 -23.53 0.38
CA VAL A 137 -25.88 -24.41 0.66
C VAL A 137 -25.60 -25.78 0.05
N LEU A 138 -25.40 -26.75 0.92
CA LEU A 138 -25.26 -28.17 0.58
C LEU A 138 -26.65 -28.81 0.69
N GLN A 139 -27.09 -29.51 -0.35
CA GLN A 139 -28.44 -30.09 -0.39
C GLN A 139 -28.35 -31.62 -0.53
N TYR A 140 -29.07 -32.32 0.34
CA TYR A 140 -29.16 -33.77 0.35
C TYR A 140 -30.62 -34.20 0.39
N ASP A 141 -31.01 -35.06 -0.54
CA ASP A 141 -32.37 -35.58 -0.66
C ASP A 141 -32.37 -37.07 -0.32
N SER A 142 -33.22 -37.48 0.61
CA SER A 142 -33.35 -38.87 1.07
C SER A 142 -34.81 -39.30 0.98
N PRO A 143 -35.13 -40.43 0.31
CA PRO A 143 -36.49 -40.99 0.33
C PRO A 143 -36.96 -41.39 1.72
N ALA A 144 -38.25 -41.24 2.03
CA ALA A 144 -38.80 -41.51 3.36
C ALA A 144 -38.69 -42.99 3.78
N ASP A 145 -38.72 -43.90 2.82
CA ASP A 145 -38.59 -45.35 3.00
C ASP A 145 -37.13 -45.85 2.97
N SER A 146 -36.17 -44.98 2.67
CA SER A 146 -34.73 -45.30 2.72
C SER A 146 -33.93 -44.10 3.25
N PRO A 147 -34.08 -43.74 4.53
CA PRO A 147 -33.35 -42.62 5.12
C PRO A 147 -31.84 -42.89 5.04
N SER A 148 -31.08 -41.88 4.60
CA SER A 148 -29.62 -41.97 4.51
C SER A 148 -28.94 -41.21 5.64
N GLU A 149 -27.83 -41.73 6.16
CA GLU A 149 -26.99 -40.98 7.09
C GLU A 149 -26.25 -39.89 6.32
N VAL A 150 -26.76 -38.66 6.42
CA VAL A 150 -26.24 -37.52 5.65
C VAL A 150 -24.98 -36.93 6.29
N ARG A 151 -24.75 -37.16 7.58
CA ARG A 151 -23.63 -36.54 8.33
C ARG A 151 -22.24 -36.86 7.73
N PRO A 152 -21.89 -38.12 7.42
CA PRO A 152 -20.61 -38.42 6.80
C PRO A 152 -20.45 -37.78 5.40
N LEU A 153 -21.55 -37.61 4.66
CA LEU A 153 -21.54 -36.95 3.34
C LEU A 153 -21.28 -35.46 3.48
N ILE A 154 -21.85 -34.82 4.50
CA ILE A 154 -21.63 -33.41 4.83
C ILE A 154 -20.16 -33.19 5.21
N ASP A 155 -19.65 -33.97 6.17
CA ASP A 155 -18.28 -33.82 6.67
C ASP A 155 -17.26 -34.00 5.54
N ARG A 156 -17.49 -34.98 4.64
CA ARG A 156 -16.67 -35.18 3.44
C ARG A 156 -16.77 -34.01 2.46
N SER A 157 -17.98 -33.51 2.19
CA SER A 157 -18.17 -32.41 1.23
C SER A 157 -17.48 -31.14 1.71
N ILE A 158 -17.50 -30.88 3.02
CA ILE A 158 -16.80 -29.75 3.62
C ILE A 158 -15.30 -29.93 3.54
N ALA A 159 -14.78 -31.10 3.92
CA ALA A 159 -13.35 -31.39 3.82
C ALA A 159 -12.83 -31.24 2.38
N ASP A 160 -13.61 -31.69 1.39
CA ASP A 160 -13.29 -31.49 -0.03
C ASP A 160 -13.24 -29.99 -0.39
N ILE A 161 -14.22 -29.20 0.04
CA ILE A 161 -14.24 -27.75 -0.20
C ILE A 161 -13.04 -27.06 0.46
N GLU A 162 -12.75 -27.37 1.72
CA GLU A 162 -11.60 -26.83 2.45
C GLU A 162 -10.28 -27.19 1.78
N GLN A 163 -10.15 -28.41 1.26
CA GLN A 163 -8.98 -28.85 0.51
C GLN A 163 -8.75 -27.98 -0.73
N HIS A 164 -9.81 -27.71 -1.50
CA HIS A 164 -9.72 -26.81 -2.66
C HIS A 164 -9.33 -25.38 -2.25
N LEU A 165 -9.91 -24.85 -1.17
CA LEU A 165 -9.52 -23.54 -0.62
C LEU A 165 -8.06 -23.51 -0.16
N ALA A 166 -7.58 -24.60 0.45
CA ALA A 166 -6.18 -24.75 0.87
C ALA A 166 -5.22 -24.74 -0.33
N TRP A 167 -5.60 -25.32 -1.48
CA TRP A 167 -4.82 -25.25 -2.71
C TRP A 167 -4.79 -23.85 -3.34
N GLN A 168 -5.87 -23.08 -3.21
CA GLN A 168 -5.92 -21.70 -3.70
C GLN A 168 -5.07 -20.73 -2.86
N ARG A 169 -5.00 -20.96 -1.55
CA ARG A 169 -4.35 -20.09 -0.57
C ARG A 169 -2.92 -19.65 -0.98
N PRO A 170 -1.97 -20.55 -1.31
CA PRO A 170 -0.62 -20.13 -1.69
C PRO A 170 -0.59 -19.30 -2.99
N MET A 171 -1.51 -19.54 -3.93
CA MET A 171 -1.61 -18.75 -5.16
C MET A 171 -2.08 -17.31 -4.86
N ILE A 172 -3.06 -17.17 -3.97
CA ILE A 172 -3.60 -15.87 -3.53
C ILE A 172 -2.54 -15.10 -2.71
N GLU A 173 -1.83 -15.78 -1.81
CA GLU A 173 -0.75 -15.18 -1.02
C GLU A 173 0.42 -14.71 -1.89
N ALA A 174 0.82 -15.50 -2.90
CA ALA A 174 1.83 -15.11 -3.87
C ALA A 174 1.38 -13.90 -4.70
N HIS A 175 0.12 -13.86 -5.12
CA HIS A 175 -0.45 -12.70 -5.82
C HIS A 175 -0.43 -11.44 -4.94
N ASN A 176 -0.97 -11.54 -3.73
CA ASN A 176 -1.08 -10.42 -2.80
C ASN A 176 0.28 -9.87 -2.36
N SER A 177 1.29 -10.74 -2.21
CA SER A 177 2.66 -10.31 -1.88
C SER A 177 3.39 -9.66 -3.06
N ALA A 178 3.02 -9.99 -4.31
CA ALA A 178 3.58 -9.37 -5.50
C ALA A 178 2.92 -8.02 -5.87
N LEU A 179 1.70 -7.75 -5.41
CA LEU A 179 0.95 -6.52 -5.73
C LEU A 179 1.73 -5.21 -5.46
N PRO A 180 2.39 -5.02 -4.30
CA PRO A 180 3.10 -3.77 -4.02
C PRO A 180 4.21 -3.48 -5.04
N THR A 181 5.03 -4.48 -5.35
CA THR A 181 6.13 -4.35 -6.31
C THR A 181 5.62 -4.07 -7.72
N VAL A 182 4.56 -4.76 -8.15
CA VAL A 182 3.96 -4.53 -9.47
C VAL A 182 3.33 -3.15 -9.59
N ALA A 183 2.66 -2.68 -8.53
CA ALA A 183 2.07 -1.34 -8.48
C ALA A 183 3.15 -0.25 -8.52
N GLU A 184 4.20 -0.39 -7.72
CA GLU A 184 5.33 0.54 -7.68
C GLU A 184 6.00 0.65 -9.06
N GLN A 185 6.32 -0.48 -9.68
CA GLN A 185 6.94 -0.50 -11.01
C GLN A 185 6.04 0.17 -12.06
N ALA A 186 4.75 -0.16 -12.08
CA ALA A 186 3.80 0.42 -13.05
C ALA A 186 3.68 1.94 -12.88
N ILE A 187 3.60 2.43 -11.63
CA ILE A 187 3.55 3.86 -11.31
C ILE A 187 4.85 4.53 -11.79
N GLN A 188 6.01 3.97 -11.42
CA GLN A 188 7.31 4.58 -11.75
C GLN A 188 7.55 4.63 -13.27
N ASP A 189 7.25 3.55 -13.99
CA ASP A 189 7.38 3.48 -15.44
C ASP A 189 6.48 4.49 -16.17
N ARG A 190 5.26 4.70 -15.65
CA ARG A 190 4.36 5.71 -16.19
C ARG A 190 4.84 7.13 -15.88
N ARG A 191 5.27 7.41 -14.65
CA ARG A 191 5.83 8.70 -14.24
C ARG A 191 7.05 9.07 -15.07
N ASN A 192 8.02 8.17 -15.20
CA ASN A 192 9.24 8.38 -15.97
C ASN A 192 8.94 8.73 -17.44
N ARG A 193 7.99 8.02 -18.07
CA ARG A 193 7.57 8.33 -19.45
C ARG A 193 6.94 9.71 -19.58
N LEU A 194 6.07 10.10 -18.65
CA LEU A 194 5.42 11.42 -18.66
C LEU A 194 6.43 12.55 -18.40
N LEU A 195 7.37 12.37 -17.48
CA LEU A 195 8.44 13.33 -17.20
C LEU A 195 9.35 13.52 -18.41
N ALA A 196 9.79 12.42 -19.03
CA ALA A 196 10.60 12.47 -20.24
C ALA A 196 9.86 13.12 -21.42
N GLN A 197 8.54 12.92 -21.52
CA GLN A 197 7.71 13.61 -22.50
C GLN A 197 7.63 15.11 -22.21
N SER A 198 7.45 15.51 -20.95
CA SER A 198 7.42 16.92 -20.55
C SER A 198 8.73 17.63 -20.88
N GLN A 199 9.88 17.04 -20.53
CA GLN A 199 11.21 17.60 -20.81
C GLN A 199 11.46 17.79 -22.31
N ARG A 200 11.05 16.83 -23.15
CA ARG A 200 11.15 16.97 -24.62
C ARG A 200 10.30 18.10 -25.17
N VAL A 201 9.12 18.32 -24.59
CA VAL A 201 8.21 19.39 -25.03
C VAL A 201 8.70 20.75 -24.58
N GLU A 202 9.26 20.86 -23.37
CA GLU A 202 9.88 22.08 -22.87
C GLU A 202 11.11 22.48 -23.70
N ALA A 203 11.93 21.49 -24.11
CA ALA A 203 13.06 21.70 -25.01
C ALA A 203 12.67 22.25 -26.41
N LEU A 204 11.41 22.10 -26.82
CA LEU A 204 10.94 22.65 -28.10
C LEU A 204 10.67 24.16 -28.04
N GLY A 205 10.59 24.77 -26.85
CA GLY A 205 10.38 26.22 -26.69
C GLY A 205 9.03 26.75 -27.21
N ILE A 206 8.08 25.88 -27.55
CA ILE A 206 6.77 26.24 -28.11
C ILE A 206 5.70 26.12 -27.02
N PRO A 207 4.91 27.18 -26.75
CA PRO A 207 3.86 27.13 -25.74
C PRO A 207 2.77 26.10 -26.10
N ILE A 208 2.53 25.15 -25.20
CA ILE A 208 1.59 24.05 -25.39
C ILE A 208 0.15 24.57 -25.43
N LYS A 209 -0.59 24.25 -26.50
CA LYS A 209 -2.03 24.49 -26.60
C LYS A 209 -2.77 23.49 -25.70
N ARG A 210 -3.47 24.02 -24.69
CA ARG A 210 -4.27 23.26 -23.72
C ARG A 210 -5.32 22.40 -24.43
N ARG A 211 -5.49 21.16 -23.99
CA ARG A 211 -6.73 20.41 -24.22
C ARG A 211 -7.66 20.75 -23.05
N SER A 212 -8.64 21.60 -23.31
CA SER A 212 -9.62 22.11 -22.34
C SER A 212 -10.79 21.14 -22.11
N ASP A 213 -10.53 19.84 -22.11
CA ASP A 213 -11.59 18.83 -21.98
C ASP A 213 -11.24 17.89 -20.82
N SER A 214 -11.44 18.36 -19.60
CA SER A 214 -11.65 17.47 -18.47
C SER A 214 -13.15 17.41 -18.23
N PRO A 215 -13.84 16.30 -18.59
CA PRO A 215 -15.24 16.16 -18.24
C PRO A 215 -15.34 16.13 -16.71
N THR A 216 -15.95 17.16 -16.16
CA THR A 216 -16.60 17.13 -14.85
C THR A 216 -17.85 16.28 -15.01
N THR A 217 -17.73 14.97 -14.79
CA THR A 217 -18.93 14.13 -14.72
C THR A 217 -18.79 13.07 -13.65
N TYR A 218 -19.42 13.40 -12.54
CA TYR A 218 -19.93 12.50 -11.52
C TYR A 218 -21.06 11.62 -12.10
N ALA A 219 -21.31 10.51 -11.41
CA ALA A 219 -22.39 9.52 -11.55
C ALA A 219 -22.17 8.38 -12.55
N VAL A 220 -22.16 7.13 -12.04
CA VAL A 220 -23.32 6.20 -12.12
C VAL A 220 -23.29 5.26 -10.89
N PRO A 221 -24.44 5.00 -10.25
CA PRO A 221 -24.54 4.09 -9.10
C PRO A 221 -24.65 2.64 -9.56
N THR A 222 -23.98 1.71 -8.88
CA THR A 222 -24.43 0.31 -8.89
C THR A 222 -23.86 -0.46 -7.70
N THR A 223 -24.79 -0.94 -6.87
CA THR A 223 -24.74 -2.16 -6.04
C THR A 223 -23.58 -2.33 -5.05
N ARG A 224 -23.94 -2.33 -3.76
CA ARG A 224 -23.11 -2.71 -2.60
C ARG A 224 -22.16 -3.88 -2.91
N ARG A 225 -20.90 -3.55 -3.19
CA ARG A 225 -19.71 -4.36 -2.94
C ARG A 225 -18.80 -3.54 -2.05
N LYS A 226 -17.88 -4.22 -1.34
CA LYS A 226 -16.91 -3.64 -0.37
C LYS A 226 -16.57 -2.19 -0.72
N ALA A 227 -16.62 -1.29 0.27
CA ALA A 227 -16.31 0.13 0.08
C ALA A 227 -15.02 0.24 -0.74
N ALA A 228 -15.16 0.64 -2.01
CA ALA A 228 -14.01 0.77 -2.87
C ALA A 228 -13.12 1.83 -2.23
N PRO A 229 -11.81 1.58 -2.06
CA PRO A 229 -10.91 2.59 -1.54
C PRO A 229 -11.06 3.83 -2.41
N THR A 230 -11.06 5.01 -1.80
CA THR A 230 -11.13 6.25 -2.55
C THR A 230 -9.76 6.57 -3.11
N LEU A 231 -9.69 6.94 -4.39
CA LEU A 231 -8.45 7.46 -4.96
C LEU A 231 -7.92 8.59 -4.06
N PRO A 232 -6.62 8.60 -3.74
CA PRO A 232 -6.05 9.66 -2.94
C PRO A 232 -6.32 11.03 -3.58
N PRO A 233 -6.48 12.07 -2.75
CA PRO A 233 -6.67 13.42 -3.24
C PRO A 233 -5.43 13.80 -4.06
N ALA A 234 -5.62 14.39 -5.23
CA ALA A 234 -4.51 14.89 -6.04
C ALA A 234 -4.53 16.41 -6.05
N THR A 235 -3.36 17.04 -6.06
CA THR A 235 -3.27 18.49 -6.23
C THR A 235 -3.75 18.86 -7.64
N THR A 236 -4.62 19.87 -7.74
CA THR A 236 -5.24 20.31 -9.00
C THR A 236 -4.35 21.23 -9.84
N SER A 237 -3.22 21.70 -9.30
CA SER A 237 -2.27 22.55 -9.99
C SER A 237 -1.56 21.83 -11.15
N GLN A 238 -1.15 22.57 -12.17
CA GLN A 238 -0.36 22.01 -13.27
C GLN A 238 1.00 21.50 -12.75
N PHE A 239 1.32 20.24 -13.03
CA PHE A 239 2.63 19.67 -12.74
C PHE A 239 3.70 20.32 -13.63
N LYS A 240 4.70 20.95 -13.01
CA LYS A 240 5.92 21.40 -13.68
C LYS A 240 7.06 20.49 -13.19
N PRO A 241 7.90 19.91 -14.06
CA PRO A 241 9.14 19.27 -13.63
C PRO A 241 10.06 20.34 -13.05
N GLU A 242 10.53 20.16 -11.83
CA GLU A 242 11.36 21.13 -11.14
C GLU A 242 12.66 20.43 -10.68
N PRO A 243 13.79 21.15 -10.55
CA PRO A 243 15.06 20.55 -10.10
C PRO A 243 14.92 19.74 -8.81
N ILE A 244 15.56 18.57 -8.76
CA ILE A 244 15.53 17.67 -7.60
C ILE A 244 16.99 17.42 -7.21
N TRP A 245 17.34 17.68 -5.95
CA TRP A 245 18.65 17.27 -5.45
C TRP A 245 18.71 15.74 -5.32
N ALA A 246 19.75 15.14 -5.88
CA ALA A 246 19.84 13.68 -5.99
C ALA A 246 19.87 13.04 -4.59
N MET A 247 19.22 11.89 -4.42
CA MET A 247 19.19 11.20 -3.13
C MET A 247 20.61 10.78 -2.72
N GLU A 248 21.46 10.43 -3.68
CA GLU A 248 22.87 10.11 -3.48
C GLU A 248 23.65 11.28 -2.85
N GLN A 249 23.43 12.50 -3.34
CA GLN A 249 24.07 13.71 -2.79
C GLN A 249 23.56 14.01 -1.37
N TYR A 250 22.27 13.80 -1.12
CA TYR A 250 21.68 13.96 0.21
C TYR A 250 22.24 12.97 1.23
N GLU A 251 22.33 11.68 0.87
CA GLU A 251 22.95 10.68 1.76
C GLU A 251 24.43 10.97 2.00
N GLN A 252 25.14 11.50 0.99
CA GLN A 252 26.52 11.96 1.18
C GLN A 252 26.62 13.12 2.17
N ALA A 253 25.72 14.10 2.08
CA ALA A 253 25.66 15.22 3.03
C ALA A 253 25.35 14.73 4.45
N LEU A 254 24.40 13.81 4.61
CA LEU A 254 24.08 13.19 5.90
C LEU A 254 25.28 12.44 6.48
N LYS A 255 26.03 11.71 5.65
CA LYS A 255 27.24 11.01 6.08
C LYS A 255 28.31 11.99 6.59
N ILE A 256 28.54 13.10 5.89
CA ILE A 256 29.48 14.15 6.34
C ILE A 256 29.03 14.74 7.68
N MET A 257 27.73 14.99 7.84
CA MET A 257 27.17 15.46 9.11
C MET A 257 27.35 14.42 10.23
N GLN A 258 27.14 13.13 9.96
CA GLN A 258 27.34 12.06 10.93
C GLN A 258 28.80 11.92 11.35
N ASP A 259 29.75 12.00 10.42
CA ASP A 259 31.19 11.93 10.69
C ASP A 259 31.65 13.06 11.64
N MET A 260 30.91 14.17 11.70
CA MET A 260 31.16 15.25 12.66
C MET A 260 30.95 14.80 14.12
N ALA A 261 30.06 13.81 14.38
CA ALA A 261 29.88 13.25 15.72
C ALA A 261 31.21 12.69 16.27
N LEU A 262 31.96 11.98 15.43
CA LEU A 262 33.25 11.39 15.78
C LEU A 262 34.29 12.47 16.09
N VAL A 263 34.23 13.62 15.41
CA VAL A 263 35.11 14.77 15.69
C VAL A 263 34.79 15.35 17.07
N MET A 264 33.50 15.46 17.42
CA MET A 264 33.06 15.95 18.74
C MET A 264 33.50 15.00 19.87
N GLU A 265 33.40 13.69 19.65
CA GLU A 265 33.86 12.67 20.60
C GLU A 265 35.38 12.67 20.81
N ARG A 266 36.15 12.92 19.74
CA ARG A 266 37.63 12.93 19.79
C ARG A 266 38.22 14.22 20.36
N SER A 267 37.45 15.31 20.41
CA SER A 267 37.95 16.61 20.86
C SER A 267 36.95 17.34 21.76
N PRO A 268 36.54 16.72 22.90
CA PRO A 268 35.40 17.20 23.67
C PRO A 268 35.58 18.60 24.26
N GLU A 269 36.80 18.96 24.66
CA GLU A 269 37.12 20.28 25.20
C GLU A 269 36.90 21.41 24.19
N ALA A 270 37.08 21.15 22.89
CA ALA A 270 36.86 22.15 21.85
C ALA A 270 35.36 22.49 21.68
N PHE A 271 34.46 21.54 21.92
CA PHE A 271 33.02 21.68 21.68
C PHE A 271 32.21 22.07 22.93
N LYS A 272 32.87 22.11 24.10
CA LYS A 272 32.23 22.38 25.38
C LYS A 272 31.62 23.78 25.49
N SER A 273 32.35 24.80 25.04
CA SER A 273 31.92 26.21 25.09
C SER A 273 31.13 26.67 23.86
N MET A 274 30.99 25.80 22.84
CA MET A 274 30.32 26.16 21.60
C MET A 274 28.80 26.23 21.77
N ASP A 275 28.21 27.26 21.15
CA ASP A 275 26.77 27.44 21.01
C ASP A 275 26.26 26.88 19.66
N GLU A 276 24.96 27.02 19.39
CA GLU A 276 24.32 26.48 18.18
C GLU A 276 24.95 27.05 16.91
N GLU A 277 25.32 28.33 16.94
CA GLU A 277 25.90 29.04 15.82
C GLU A 277 27.32 28.54 15.54
N ALA A 278 28.16 28.41 16.57
CA ALA A 278 29.51 27.87 16.42
C ALA A 278 29.50 26.42 15.92
N LEU A 279 28.60 25.57 16.45
CA LEU A 279 28.44 24.19 15.98
C LEU A 279 28.01 24.16 14.51
N ARG A 280 27.01 24.97 14.13
CA ARG A 280 26.55 25.10 12.75
C ARG A 280 27.68 25.48 11.79
N GLN A 281 28.55 26.42 12.18
CA GLN A 281 29.71 26.82 11.38
C GLN A 281 30.63 25.63 11.08
N HIS A 282 30.88 24.76 12.05
CA HIS A 282 31.69 23.57 11.83
C HIS A 282 31.06 22.61 10.82
N PHE A 283 29.75 22.36 10.89
CA PHE A 283 29.05 21.57 9.87
C PHE A 283 29.14 22.20 8.49
N LEU A 284 28.96 23.52 8.38
CA LEU A 284 29.03 24.23 7.12
C LEU A 284 30.41 24.11 6.47
N VAL A 285 31.49 24.30 7.24
CA VAL A 285 32.87 24.20 6.75
C VAL A 285 33.16 22.80 6.21
N GLN A 286 32.70 21.74 6.90
CA GLN A 286 32.89 20.37 6.46
C GLN A 286 32.10 20.06 5.19
N LEU A 287 30.85 20.54 5.10
CA LEU A 287 30.03 20.39 3.90
C LEU A 287 30.67 21.09 2.70
N ASN A 288 31.02 22.37 2.83
CA ASN A 288 31.65 23.12 1.73
C ASN A 288 33.01 22.53 1.33
N GLY A 289 33.85 22.10 2.30
CA GLY A 289 35.13 21.48 2.00
C GLY A 289 35.03 20.19 1.19
N GLN A 290 33.97 19.40 1.38
CA GLN A 290 33.76 18.13 0.69
C GLN A 290 32.94 18.25 -0.61
N PHE A 291 32.05 19.24 -0.70
CA PHE A 291 31.22 19.48 -1.89
C PHE A 291 31.89 20.42 -2.90
N GLU A 292 32.53 21.52 -2.48
CA GLU A 292 33.25 22.41 -3.41
C GLU A 292 34.48 21.72 -4.04
N GLY A 293 35.17 20.86 -3.26
CA GLY A 293 36.31 20.07 -3.74
C GLY A 293 35.97 18.97 -4.76
N LYS A 294 34.68 18.67 -4.98
CA LYS A 294 34.21 17.64 -5.92
C LYS A 294 33.70 18.18 -7.25
N ALA A 295 33.96 19.46 -7.55
CA ALA A 295 33.58 20.13 -8.80
C ALA A 295 32.06 20.22 -9.06
N THR A 296 31.23 20.16 -8.02
CA THR A 296 29.76 20.20 -8.15
C THR A 296 29.17 21.61 -8.18
N GLY A 297 29.92 22.68 -7.93
CA GLY A 297 29.43 24.08 -8.02
C GLY A 297 28.28 24.44 -7.04
N GLU A 298 27.88 23.50 -6.20
CA GLU A 298 26.85 23.60 -5.16
C GLU A 298 27.48 24.15 -3.87
N THR A 299 27.13 25.38 -3.47
CA THR A 299 27.64 26.02 -2.24
C THR A 299 26.56 26.08 -1.17
N PHE A 300 26.85 25.56 0.03
CA PHE A 300 25.97 25.73 1.17
C PHE A 300 26.10 27.14 1.74
N ASN A 301 24.97 27.79 1.92
CA ASN A 301 24.85 29.15 2.44
C ASN A 301 24.16 29.15 3.80
N MET A 302 24.34 30.26 4.53
CA MET A 302 23.61 30.53 5.77
C MET A 302 22.41 31.41 5.45
N GLU A 303 21.28 31.13 6.08
CA GLU A 303 20.14 32.06 6.17
C GLU A 303 19.63 32.02 7.61
N GLY A 304 19.35 33.16 8.21
CA GLY A 304 19.05 33.22 9.65
C GLY A 304 20.25 32.88 10.54
N LYS A 305 19.98 32.41 11.77
CA LYS A 305 21.02 32.12 12.78
C LYS A 305 21.43 30.65 12.83
N THR A 306 20.51 29.74 12.57
CA THR A 306 20.66 28.30 12.84
C THR A 306 20.56 27.41 11.60
N ASP A 307 20.39 27.99 10.42
CA ASP A 307 20.00 27.23 9.23
C ASP A 307 21.16 27.10 8.23
N ILE A 308 21.29 25.92 7.63
CA ILE A 308 22.21 25.61 6.53
C ILE A 308 21.37 25.29 5.30
N LEU A 309 21.56 26.04 4.23
CA LEU A 309 20.78 25.91 3.01
C LEU A 309 21.66 25.56 1.82
N LEU A 310 21.15 24.72 0.93
CA LEU A 310 21.68 24.59 -0.42
C LEU A 310 20.66 25.16 -1.41
N ARG A 311 21.12 26.05 -2.29
CA ARG A 311 20.29 26.70 -3.30
C ARG A 311 20.67 26.28 -4.71
N GLU A 312 19.66 26.06 -5.54
CA GLU A 312 19.79 25.90 -6.99
C GLU A 312 18.92 26.96 -7.66
N GLY A 313 19.56 28.00 -8.23
CA GLY A 313 18.87 29.23 -8.64
C GLY A 313 18.29 29.99 -7.44
N ASP A 314 17.01 30.36 -7.52
CA ASP A 314 16.28 31.07 -6.45
C ASP A 314 15.58 30.14 -5.43
N ARG A 315 15.91 28.84 -5.40
CA ARG A 315 15.15 27.81 -4.66
C ARG A 315 16.02 26.99 -3.71
N ASN A 316 15.48 26.64 -2.54
CA ASN A 316 16.14 25.81 -1.54
C ASN A 316 15.91 24.31 -1.83
N VAL A 317 16.97 23.59 -2.20
CA VAL A 317 16.92 22.13 -2.45
C VAL A 317 17.22 21.30 -1.19
N PHE A 318 17.94 21.87 -0.24
CA PHE A 318 18.27 21.29 1.05
C PHE A 318 18.21 22.32 2.17
N ILE A 319 17.73 21.88 3.32
CA ILE A 319 17.57 22.72 4.51
C ILE A 319 17.98 21.89 5.72
N ALA A 320 18.97 22.36 6.49
CA ALA A 320 19.30 21.79 7.78
C ALA A 320 19.14 22.83 8.89
N GLU A 321 18.38 22.48 9.93
CA GLU A 321 18.19 23.28 11.14
C GLU A 321 19.05 22.72 12.26
N CYS A 322 19.85 23.57 12.89
CA CYS A 322 20.64 23.24 14.08
C CYS A 322 19.90 23.63 15.36
N LYS A 323 19.73 22.70 16.32
CA LYS A 323 19.04 23.01 17.58
C LYS A 323 19.59 22.25 18.78
N PHE A 324 19.82 22.92 19.91
CA PHE A 324 19.97 22.21 21.19
C PHE A 324 18.65 21.62 21.64
N TRP A 325 18.71 20.38 22.14
CA TRP A 325 17.58 19.75 22.79
C TRP A 325 17.19 20.52 24.05
N LYS A 326 16.01 21.15 24.01
CA LYS A 326 15.36 21.82 25.16
C LYS A 326 14.00 21.19 25.49
N GLY A 327 13.75 19.99 24.97
CA GLY A 327 12.50 19.24 25.12
C GLY A 327 11.56 19.29 23.89
N PRO A 328 10.48 18.50 23.92
CA PRO A 328 9.56 18.30 22.79
C PRO A 328 8.99 19.59 22.19
N LYS A 329 8.63 20.57 23.02
CA LYS A 329 8.03 21.84 22.56
C LYS A 329 8.98 22.66 21.69
N ALA A 330 10.24 22.76 22.09
CA ALA A 330 11.26 23.49 21.32
C ALA A 330 11.61 22.74 20.03
N PHE A 331 11.54 21.41 20.05
CA PHE A 331 11.76 20.59 18.86
C PHE A 331 10.61 20.68 17.86
N ALA A 332 9.35 20.71 18.32
CA ALA A 332 8.19 20.96 17.45
C ALA A 332 8.31 22.30 16.70
N GLN A 333 8.74 23.36 17.39
CA GLN A 333 8.99 24.67 16.77
C GLN A 333 10.07 24.62 15.68
N ALA A 334 11.09 23.75 15.83
CA ALA A 334 12.10 23.56 14.80
C ALA A 334 11.53 22.86 13.55
N ILE A 335 10.58 21.93 13.74
CA ILE A 335 9.83 21.33 12.61
C ILE A 335 9.02 22.43 11.92
N ASP A 336 8.24 23.22 12.66
CA ASP A 336 7.44 24.32 12.10
C ASP A 336 8.28 25.32 11.31
N GLN A 337 9.48 25.65 11.82
CA GLN A 337 10.44 26.53 11.16
C GLN A 337 10.93 25.94 9.82
N LEU A 338 11.32 24.65 9.80
CA LEU A 338 11.67 23.95 8.56
C LEU A 338 10.51 23.93 7.56
N MET A 339 9.28 23.69 8.03
CA MET A 339 8.08 23.72 7.18
C MET A 339 7.87 25.08 6.53
N GLY A 340 8.25 26.17 7.20
CA GLY A 340 8.18 27.53 6.67
C GLY A 340 9.15 27.79 5.53
N TYR A 341 10.35 27.20 5.58
CA TYR A 341 11.36 27.31 4.51
C TYR A 341 11.17 26.31 3.37
N ALA A 342 10.48 25.19 3.63
CA ALA A 342 10.24 24.13 2.66
C ALA A 342 9.19 24.55 1.61
N THR A 343 9.61 25.34 0.63
CA THR A 343 8.75 25.83 -0.44
C THR A 343 8.48 24.84 -1.57
N TRP A 344 9.11 23.65 -1.55
CA TRP A 344 9.26 22.80 -2.73
C TRP A 344 8.72 21.36 -2.58
N ARG A 345 8.56 20.69 -3.72
CA ARG A 345 8.10 19.32 -3.87
C ARG A 345 9.33 18.42 -3.75
N ASP A 346 9.32 17.47 -2.82
CA ASP A 346 10.47 16.61 -2.47
C ASP A 346 11.68 17.35 -1.85
N SER A 347 11.42 18.37 -1.02
CA SER A 347 12.46 19.00 -0.20
C SER A 347 13.09 17.98 0.75
N LYS A 348 14.43 17.96 0.79
CA LYS A 348 15.18 17.15 1.74
C LYS A 348 15.64 18.03 2.88
N THR A 349 15.16 17.71 4.07
CA THR A 349 15.36 18.50 5.27
C THR A 349 16.08 17.68 6.34
N VAL A 350 16.80 18.38 7.21
CA VAL A 350 17.54 17.78 8.32
C VAL A 350 17.35 18.61 9.58
N ILE A 351 17.17 17.96 10.73
CA ILE A 351 17.34 18.62 12.03
C ILE A 351 18.54 17.98 12.72
N LEU A 352 19.55 18.80 13.01
CA LEU A 352 20.71 18.44 13.83
C LEU A 352 20.38 18.79 15.28
N VAL A 353 20.07 17.77 16.08
CA VAL A 353 19.74 17.90 17.50
C VAL A 353 21.01 17.74 18.33
N PHE A 354 21.42 18.82 18.98
CA PHE A 354 22.54 18.82 19.92
C PHE A 354 22.04 18.48 21.32
N ASN A 355 22.43 17.32 21.84
CA ASN A 355 22.07 16.87 23.17
C ASN A 355 23.21 17.16 24.17
N ARG A 356 22.96 18.05 25.13
CA ARG A 356 23.90 18.35 26.22
C ARG A 356 23.28 17.97 27.56
N GLY A 357 23.61 16.78 28.05
CA GLY A 357 23.28 16.34 29.41
C GLY A 357 21.89 15.77 29.66
N THR A 358 21.14 15.43 28.62
CA THR A 358 19.95 14.56 28.74
C THR A 358 20.33 13.16 28.27
N ASP A 359 19.71 12.11 28.81
CA ASP A 359 19.92 10.76 28.28
C ASP A 359 19.43 10.66 26.83
N THR A 360 20.25 10.07 25.95
CA THR A 360 19.98 9.96 24.52
C THR A 360 18.68 9.19 24.26
N SER A 361 18.37 8.18 25.07
CA SER A 361 17.10 7.43 24.96
C SER A 361 15.87 8.32 25.16
N THR A 362 15.96 9.30 26.08
CA THR A 362 14.90 10.26 26.38
C THR A 362 14.75 11.26 25.24
N VAL A 363 15.87 11.69 24.63
CA VAL A 363 15.85 12.57 23.46
C VAL A 363 15.23 11.85 22.25
N LEU A 364 15.65 10.62 21.96
CA LEU A 364 15.14 9.85 20.82
C LEU A 364 13.64 9.55 20.95
N SER A 365 13.16 9.17 22.14
CA SER A 365 11.72 8.97 22.39
C SER A 365 10.93 10.28 22.32
N GLY A 366 11.49 11.38 22.81
CA GLY A 366 10.93 12.72 22.67
C GLY A 366 10.79 13.16 21.22
N ILE A 367 11.82 12.94 20.39
CA ILE A 367 11.77 13.21 18.94
C ILE A 367 10.69 12.34 18.28
N ALA A 368 10.72 11.03 18.50
CA ALA A 368 9.80 10.10 17.85
C ALA A 368 8.33 10.38 18.18
N SER A 369 8.03 10.72 19.43
CA SER A 369 6.67 11.11 19.83
C SER A 369 6.26 12.44 19.20
N THR A 370 7.14 13.45 19.23
CA THR A 370 6.84 14.79 18.70
C THR A 370 6.59 14.79 17.20
N VAL A 371 7.42 14.08 16.41
CA VAL A 371 7.21 14.00 14.95
C VAL A 371 5.93 13.25 14.62
N LYS A 372 5.66 12.11 15.29
CA LYS A 372 4.44 11.32 15.03
C LYS A 372 3.16 12.06 15.39
N SER A 373 3.22 12.97 16.35
CA SER A 373 2.08 13.81 16.75
C SER A 373 1.91 15.07 15.89
N HIS A 374 2.83 15.35 14.98
CA HIS A 374 2.80 16.56 14.17
C HIS A 374 1.74 16.44 13.08
N ASP A 375 0.96 17.51 12.84
CA ASP A 375 -0.16 17.49 11.88
C ASP A 375 0.29 17.10 10.46
N ASN A 376 1.49 17.52 10.09
CA ASN A 376 2.13 17.22 8.81
C ASN A 376 2.72 15.81 8.67
N PHE A 377 2.69 14.98 9.71
CA PHE A 377 3.28 13.65 9.68
C PHE A 377 2.54 12.69 8.74
N LYS A 378 3.27 12.05 7.80
CA LYS A 378 2.71 10.98 6.96
C LYS A 378 3.17 9.60 7.40
N ARG A 379 4.49 9.39 7.48
CA ARG A 379 5.07 8.05 7.76
C ARG A 379 6.49 8.10 8.29
N LEU A 380 6.86 7.04 9.01
CA LEU A 380 8.24 6.73 9.37
C LEU A 380 8.91 5.95 8.24
N VAL A 381 10.16 6.28 7.92
CA VAL A 381 10.97 5.56 6.94
C VAL A 381 12.00 4.71 7.67
N SER A 382 12.13 3.44 7.27
CA SER A 382 13.21 2.61 7.78
C SER A 382 14.56 3.19 7.35
N TRP A 383 15.36 3.61 8.32
CA TRP A 383 16.69 4.16 8.11
C TRP A 383 17.63 3.59 9.17
N PRO A 384 18.59 2.72 8.80
CA PRO A 384 19.38 1.96 9.75
C PRO A 384 20.50 2.82 10.36
N HIS A 385 20.14 3.72 11.26
CA HIS A 385 21.08 4.54 12.01
C HIS A 385 20.67 4.65 13.48
N GLU A 386 21.60 4.39 14.41
CA GLU A 386 21.29 4.31 15.85
C GLU A 386 21.02 5.68 16.48
N SER A 387 21.57 6.75 15.91
CA SER A 387 21.49 8.12 16.45
C SER A 387 20.47 9.02 15.74
N GLY A 388 19.52 8.47 14.98
CA GLY A 388 18.58 9.29 14.24
C GLY A 388 17.36 8.57 13.68
N PHE A 389 16.48 9.37 13.08
CA PHE A 389 15.24 8.88 12.46
C PHE A 389 15.02 9.56 11.13
N ARG A 390 14.29 8.89 10.24
CA ARG A 390 13.84 9.48 8.98
C ARG A 390 12.33 9.39 8.86
N TYR A 391 11.72 10.50 8.47
CA TYR A 391 10.28 10.65 8.35
C TYR A 391 9.92 11.26 7.00
N ILE A 392 8.68 11.02 6.56
CA ILE A 392 8.04 11.77 5.49
C ILE A 392 6.95 12.63 6.11
N LEU A 393 7.02 13.93 5.85
CA LEU A 393 6.00 14.91 6.19
C LEU A 393 5.35 15.44 4.90
N HIS A 394 4.15 16.01 5.00
CA HIS A 394 3.55 16.76 3.90
C HIS A 394 3.64 18.27 4.13
N SER A 395 3.74 19.06 3.06
CA SER A 395 3.76 20.52 3.15
C SER A 395 2.45 21.10 3.68
N ASN A 396 2.51 22.33 4.19
CA ASN A 396 1.34 23.06 4.66
C ASN A 396 0.41 23.36 3.49
N GLY A 397 -0.85 22.93 3.60
CA GLY A 397 -1.89 23.16 2.58
C GLY A 397 -1.86 22.21 1.37
N ASP A 398 -0.92 21.27 1.27
CA ASP A 398 -0.88 20.26 0.21
C ASP A 398 -0.34 18.91 0.70
N ILE A 399 -1.26 17.97 0.97
CA ILE A 399 -0.94 16.62 1.49
C ILE A 399 -0.10 15.76 0.51
N ASN A 400 -0.09 16.13 -0.78
CA ASN A 400 0.67 15.40 -1.79
C ASN A 400 2.10 15.91 -1.98
N ARG A 401 2.44 17.06 -1.38
CA ARG A 401 3.81 17.57 -1.38
C ARG A 401 4.55 16.94 -0.23
N GLU A 402 5.22 15.85 -0.50
CA GLU A 402 6.05 15.17 0.48
C GLU A 402 7.40 15.85 0.65
N MET A 403 7.94 15.77 1.85
CA MET A 403 9.30 16.17 2.19
C MET A 403 9.93 15.12 3.10
N THR A 404 11.23 14.89 2.90
CA THR A 404 12.00 13.98 3.74
C THR A 404 12.58 14.78 4.89
N LEU A 405 12.29 14.37 6.13
CA LEU A 405 12.91 14.90 7.33
C LEU A 405 13.81 13.83 7.94
N THR A 406 15.12 14.11 7.99
CA THR A 406 16.06 13.29 8.75
C THR A 406 16.45 14.02 10.03
N VAL A 407 16.30 13.38 11.18
CA VAL A 407 16.70 13.91 12.47
C VAL A 407 17.93 13.18 12.95
N LEU A 408 19.01 13.91 13.21
CA LEU A 408 20.28 13.40 13.70
C LEU A 408 20.54 13.93 15.10
N VAL A 409 20.87 13.06 16.05
CA VAL A 409 21.19 13.43 17.42
C VAL A 409 22.69 13.33 17.66
N PHE A 410 23.29 14.42 18.12
CA PHE A 410 24.70 14.52 18.45
C PHE A 410 24.88 14.75 19.94
N HIS A 411 25.76 13.99 20.57
CA HIS A 411 26.14 14.24 21.95
C HIS A 411 27.16 15.39 22.00
N VAL A 412 26.82 16.47 22.70
CA VAL A 412 27.73 17.60 22.88
C VAL A 412 28.28 17.56 24.31
N PRO A 413 29.61 17.54 24.50
CA PRO A 413 30.25 17.52 25.81
C PRO A 413 29.81 18.67 26.71
N LYS A 414 29.88 18.42 28.02
CA LYS A 414 29.56 19.37 29.09
C LYS A 414 30.77 20.08 29.65
#